data_AF-A0A0C3B247-F1
#
_entry.id   AF-A0A0C3B247-F1
#
_cell.length_a   1.000
_cell.length_b   1.000
_cell.length_c   1.000
_cell.angle_alpha   90.00
_cell.angle_beta   90.00
_cell.angle_gamma   90.00
#
_symmetry.space_group_name_H-M   'P 1'
#
loop_
_entity.id
_entity.type
_entity.pdbx_description
1 polymer ?
#
loop_
_entity_poly.entity_id
_entity_poly.type
_entity_poly.pdbx_seq_one_letter_code
_entity_poly.pdbx_strand_id
1 'polypeptide(L)'
;LYGGAITVNLPANLIDASDMRQVPDAQEVFLDRNSDMSIIFEILDRVEPADPDEAARFHFDSIAHDSSAQSSTVDDVRIPDEQRQAPPHTPKPILLEGVQQVAKFNRTQLDNVKIFLALYRLTELPHDIVFALNVPL
;
A
#
# COMPACT_ATOMS: atom_id res chain seq x y z
N LEU A 1 8.59 -8.58 8.81
CA LEU A 1 7.16 -8.79 8.49
C LEU A 1 6.93 -10.29 8.33
N TYR A 2 5.74 -10.78 8.68
CA TYR A 2 5.31 -12.17 8.47
C TYR A 2 6.31 -13.20 9.03
N GLY A 3 6.65 -13.08 10.31
CA GLY A 3 7.59 -13.99 10.97
C GLY A 3 9.03 -13.95 10.42
N GLY A 4 9.39 -12.90 9.66
CA GLY A 4 10.72 -12.72 9.09
C GLY A 4 10.87 -13.14 7.63
N ALA A 5 9.78 -13.61 6.99
CA ALA A 5 9.79 -13.94 5.56
C ALA A 5 10.08 -12.72 4.67
N ILE A 6 9.65 -11.54 5.10
CA ILE A 6 9.92 -10.27 4.42
C ILE A 6 10.66 -9.32 5.38
N THR A 7 11.73 -8.70 4.87
CA THR A 7 12.51 -7.68 5.58
C THR A 7 12.28 -6.32 4.94
N VAL A 8 12.21 -5.28 5.76
CA VAL A 8 12.00 -3.91 5.32
C VAL A 8 12.70 -2.95 6.29
N ASN A 9 13.22 -1.84 5.75
CA ASN A 9 13.76 -0.75 6.55
C ASN A 9 12.68 0.33 6.67
N LEU A 10 12.15 0.51 7.88
CA LEU A 10 11.13 1.50 8.19
C LEU A 10 11.67 2.60 9.12
N PRO A 11 11.05 3.80 9.13
CA PRO A 11 11.34 4.81 10.14
C PRO A 11 11.16 4.28 11.57
N ALA A 12 11.97 4.79 12.52
CA ALA A 12 11.99 4.28 13.90
C ALA A 12 10.74 4.65 14.74
N ASN A 13 9.91 5.58 14.28
CA ASN A 13 8.85 6.19 15.08
C ASN A 13 7.45 5.61 14.82
N LEU A 14 7.39 4.35 14.39
CA LEU A 14 6.13 3.67 14.08
C LEU A 14 5.62 2.85 15.28
N ILE A 15 4.30 2.69 15.36
CA ILE A 15 3.60 1.75 16.24
C ILE A 15 3.04 0.63 15.36
N ASP A 16 3.21 -0.62 15.78
CA ASP A 16 2.51 -1.74 15.18
C ASP A 16 1.05 -1.75 15.62
N ALA A 17 0.11 -1.68 14.68
CA ALA A 17 -1.31 -1.64 15.00
C ALA A 17 -1.81 -2.95 15.63
N SER A 18 -1.10 -4.07 15.42
CA SER A 18 -1.45 -5.37 16.00
C SER A 18 -1.37 -5.39 17.53
N ASP A 19 -0.56 -4.51 18.13
CA ASP A 19 -0.49 -4.32 19.58
C ASP A 19 -1.79 -3.73 20.17
N MET A 20 -2.60 -3.06 19.34
CA MET A 20 -3.79 -2.31 19.76
C MET A 20 -5.10 -2.96 19.29
N ARG A 21 -5.08 -3.61 18.14
CA ARG A 21 -6.25 -4.22 17.51
C ARG A 21 -5.84 -5.46 16.72
N GLN A 22 -6.81 -6.34 16.46
CA GLN A 22 -6.57 -7.42 15.52
C GLN A 22 -6.33 -6.87 14.10
N VAL A 23 -5.30 -7.39 13.45
CA VAL A 23 -4.95 -7.17 12.04
C VAL A 23 -5.00 -8.54 11.36
N PRO A 24 -5.53 -8.65 10.12
CA PRO A 24 -5.51 -9.92 9.38
C PRO A 24 -4.08 -10.47 9.22
N ASP A 25 -3.92 -11.79 9.22
CA ASP A 25 -2.59 -12.44 9.15
C ASP A 25 -1.80 -12.08 7.88
N ALA A 26 -2.52 -11.77 6.79
CA ALA A 26 -1.93 -11.37 5.51
C ALA A 26 -1.59 -9.87 5.43
N GLN A 27 -1.79 -9.12 6.53
CA GLN A 27 -1.59 -7.68 6.58
C GLN A 27 -0.71 -7.28 7.77
N GLU A 28 0.13 -6.28 7.56
CA GLU A 28 0.96 -5.65 8.60
C GLU A 28 0.70 -4.13 8.54
N VAL A 29 0.25 -3.55 9.64
CA VAL A 29 -0.16 -2.14 9.69
C VAL A 29 0.67 -1.39 10.71
N PHE A 30 1.34 -0.33 10.27
CA PHE A 30 2.14 0.55 11.10
C PHE A 30 1.57 1.97 11.09
N LEU A 31 1.52 2.61 12.25
CA LEU A 31 1.01 3.96 12.44
C LEU A 31 2.15 4.88 12.88
N ASP A 32 2.25 6.08 12.31
CA ASP A 32 3.19 7.07 12.83
C ASP A 32 2.71 7.65 14.17
N ARG A 33 3.63 7.86 15.10
CA ARG A 33 3.29 8.37 16.45
C ARG A 33 2.91 9.85 16.48
N ASN A 34 3.40 10.62 15.50
CA ASN A 34 3.35 12.08 15.54
C ASN A 34 2.45 12.68 14.46
N SER A 35 1.83 11.84 13.63
CA SER A 35 0.98 12.23 12.51
C SER A 35 -0.09 11.17 12.25
N ASP A 36 -1.06 11.50 11.39
CA ASP A 36 -2.10 10.56 10.97
C ASP A 36 -1.63 9.65 9.81
N MET A 37 -0.32 9.55 9.56
CA MET A 37 0.24 8.69 8.51
C MET A 37 0.16 7.23 8.91
N SER A 38 -0.10 6.37 7.93
CA SER A 38 -0.06 4.91 8.10
C SER A 38 0.67 4.23 6.97
N ILE A 39 1.31 3.11 7.30
CA ILE A 39 2.00 2.23 6.37
C ILE A 39 1.34 0.86 6.47
N ILE A 40 0.98 0.30 5.32
CA ILE A 40 0.32 -1.00 5.22
C ILE A 40 1.13 -1.86 4.26
N PHE A 41 1.41 -3.09 4.68
CA PHE A 41 1.86 -4.16 3.80
C PHE A 41 0.77 -5.22 3.76
N GLU A 42 0.47 -5.73 2.58
CA GLU A 42 -0.55 -6.76 2.42
C GLU A 42 -0.15 -7.76 1.33
N ILE A 43 -0.36 -9.04 1.61
CA ILE A 43 -0.16 -10.13 0.64
C ILE A 43 -1.53 -10.47 0.05
N LEU A 44 -1.67 -10.28 -1.26
CA LEU A 44 -2.90 -10.52 -2.00
C LEU A 44 -2.66 -11.57 -3.09
N ASP A 45 -3.74 -12.20 -3.55
CA ASP A 45 -3.70 -12.99 -4.78
C ASP A 45 -3.32 -12.10 -5.96
N ARG A 46 -2.58 -12.67 -6.91
CA ARG A 46 -2.23 -11.95 -8.14
C ARG A 46 -3.50 -11.56 -8.90
N VAL A 47 -3.57 -10.29 -9.27
CA VAL A 47 -4.67 -9.78 -10.10
C VAL A 47 -4.52 -10.21 -11.57
N GLU A 48 -5.65 -10.40 -12.24
CA GLU A 48 -5.72 -10.83 -13.66
C GLU A 48 -4.98 -9.91 -14.65
N PRO A 49 -5.04 -8.56 -14.54
CA PRO A 49 -4.32 -7.69 -15.46
C PRO A 49 -2.83 -8.03 -15.51
N ALA A 50 -2.35 -8.39 -16.71
CA ALA A 50 -0.94 -8.64 -16.95
C ALA A 50 -0.15 -7.32 -17.09
N ASP A 51 -0.83 -6.27 -17.57
CA ASP A 51 -0.25 -4.95 -17.69
C ASP A 51 0.09 -4.39 -16.29
N PRO A 52 1.32 -3.92 -16.05
CA PRO A 52 1.74 -3.38 -14.77
C PRO A 52 0.93 -2.16 -14.30
N ASP A 53 0.58 -1.26 -15.21
CA ASP A 53 -0.17 -0.04 -14.87
C ASP A 53 -1.61 -0.41 -14.48
N GLU A 54 -2.27 -1.26 -15.26
CA GLU A 54 -3.61 -1.77 -14.93
C GLU A 54 -3.62 -2.53 -13.59
N ALA A 55 -2.60 -3.34 -13.31
CA ALA A 55 -2.50 -4.07 -12.05
C ALA A 55 -2.34 -3.14 -10.83
N ALA A 56 -1.52 -2.09 -10.94
CA ALA A 56 -1.36 -1.10 -9.88
C ALA A 56 -2.64 -0.29 -9.65
N ARG A 57 -3.34 0.09 -10.73
CA ARG A 57 -4.64 0.78 -10.64
C ARG A 57 -5.71 -0.08 -10.01
N PHE A 58 -5.75 -1.37 -10.33
CA PHE A 58 -6.70 -2.31 -9.71
C PHE A 58 -6.55 -2.31 -8.18
N HIS A 59 -5.33 -2.50 -7.67
CA HIS A 59 -5.07 -2.50 -6.22
C HIS A 59 -5.35 -1.13 -5.59
N PHE A 60 -5.04 -0.03 -6.30
CA PHE A 60 -5.37 1.31 -5.83
C PHE A 60 -6.88 1.54 -5.71
N ASP A 61 -7.67 1.06 -6.67
CA ASP A 61 -9.13 1.13 -6.65
C ASP A 61 -9.72 0.24 -5.55
N SER A 62 -9.13 -0.92 -5.27
CA SER A 62 -9.51 -1.76 -4.12
C SER A 62 -9.33 -1.02 -2.79
N ILE A 63 -8.21 -0.33 -2.59
CA ILE A 63 -7.99 0.50 -1.39
C ILE A 63 -9.05 1.60 -1.29
N ALA A 64 -9.42 2.21 -2.41
CA ALA A 64 -10.46 3.24 -2.45
C ALA A 64 -11.83 2.66 -2.05
N HIS A 65 -12.15 1.48 -2.58
CA HIS A 65 -13.39 0.78 -2.29
C HIS A 65 -13.51 0.43 -0.80
N ASP A 66 -12.46 -0.17 -0.23
CA ASP A 66 -12.43 -0.57 1.18
C ASP A 66 -12.49 0.63 2.12
N SER A 67 -11.94 1.76 1.67
CA SER A 67 -12.00 3.04 2.40
C SER A 67 -13.28 3.84 2.13
N SER A 68 -14.22 3.31 1.33
CA SER A 68 -15.44 3.99 0.90
C SER A 68 -15.17 5.40 0.33
N ALA A 69 -14.10 5.51 -0.44
CA ALA A 69 -13.67 6.77 -1.06
C ALA A 69 -14.77 7.30 -1.99
N GLN A 70 -15.05 8.60 -1.88
CA GLN A 70 -16.00 9.30 -2.74
C GLN A 70 -15.40 9.66 -4.09
N SER A 71 -14.08 9.84 -4.14
CA SER A 71 -13.32 10.01 -5.37
C SER A 71 -11.94 9.39 -5.21
N SER A 72 -11.38 8.96 -6.33
CA SER A 72 -10.05 8.37 -6.45
C SER A 72 -9.42 8.91 -7.72
N THR A 73 -8.20 9.45 -7.63
CA THR A 73 -7.47 10.00 -8.77
C THR A 73 -6.04 9.53 -8.71
N VAL A 74 -5.56 8.97 -9.82
CA VAL A 74 -4.17 8.57 -9.99
C VAL A 74 -3.40 9.71 -10.62
N ASP A 75 -2.31 10.12 -9.98
CA ASP A 75 -1.45 11.20 -10.44
C ASP A 75 -0.35 10.66 -11.38
N ASP A 76 0.28 9.55 -11.00
CA ASP A 76 1.38 8.93 -11.75
C ASP A 76 1.43 7.42 -11.52
N VAL A 77 1.89 6.69 -12.54
CA VAL A 77 2.24 5.27 -12.46
C VAL A 77 3.54 5.07 -13.20
N ARG A 78 4.53 4.50 -12.52
CA ARG A 78 5.86 4.29 -13.09
C ARG A 78 6.54 3.04 -12.58
N ILE A 79 7.34 2.44 -13.45
CA ILE A 79 8.25 1.35 -13.10
C ILE A 79 9.66 1.94 -13.09
N PRO A 80 10.40 1.93 -11.97
CA PRO A 80 11.76 2.43 -11.95
C PRO A 80 12.67 1.66 -12.92
N ASP A 81 13.40 2.39 -13.77
CA ASP A 81 14.37 1.80 -14.71
C ASP A 81 15.43 0.98 -13.97
N GLU A 82 15.97 1.55 -12.89
CA GLU A 82 16.96 0.94 -12.02
C GLU A 82 16.35 0.56 -10.67
N GLN A 83 16.58 -0.69 -10.27
CA GLN A 83 16.26 -1.16 -8.92
C GLN A 83 17.50 -0.94 -8.05
N ARG A 84 17.53 0.17 -7.30
CA ARG A 84 18.66 0.45 -6.42
C ARG A 84 18.69 -0.52 -5.23
N GLN A 85 19.72 -1.37 -5.19
CA GLN A 85 20.13 -2.18 -4.03
C GLN A 85 19.01 -3.01 -3.37
N ALA A 86 18.20 -3.71 -4.15
CA ALA A 86 17.27 -4.68 -3.60
C ALA A 86 17.96 -6.04 -3.34
N PRO A 87 17.56 -6.78 -2.28
CA PRO A 87 18.00 -8.15 -2.09
C PRO A 87 17.68 -9.03 -3.32
N PRO A 88 18.42 -10.14 -3.54
CA PRO A 88 18.09 -11.11 -4.57
C PRO A 88 16.62 -11.54 -4.51
N HIS A 89 16.01 -11.81 -5.66
CA HIS A 89 14.60 -12.21 -5.80
C HIS A 89 13.54 -11.16 -5.42
N THR A 90 13.94 -9.92 -5.13
CA THR A 90 12.96 -8.82 -4.98
C THR A 90 12.53 -8.33 -6.37
N PRO A 91 11.27 -8.48 -6.79
CA PRO A 91 10.83 -8.00 -8.10
C PRO A 91 10.88 -6.47 -8.15
N LYS A 92 10.95 -5.91 -9.36
CA LYS A 92 10.84 -4.45 -9.55
C LYS A 92 9.45 -3.99 -9.11
N PRO A 93 9.34 -2.94 -8.27
CA PRO A 93 8.05 -2.42 -7.91
C PRO A 93 7.43 -1.65 -9.06
N ILE A 94 6.11 -1.69 -9.13
CA ILE A 94 5.30 -0.72 -9.86
C ILE A 94 4.86 0.32 -8.85
N LEU A 95 5.22 1.58 -9.08
CA LEU A 95 4.92 2.68 -8.18
C LEU A 95 3.72 3.44 -8.72
N LEU A 96 2.74 3.67 -7.85
CA LEU A 96 1.58 4.49 -8.14
C LEU A 96 1.45 5.57 -7.07
N GLU A 97 1.17 6.79 -7.51
CA GLU A 97 0.85 7.91 -6.63
C GLU A 97 -0.54 8.41 -6.97
N GLY A 98 -1.36 8.67 -5.95
CA GLY A 98 -2.71 9.17 -6.17
C GLY A 98 -3.32 9.78 -4.91
N VAL A 99 -4.50 10.36 -5.08
CA VAL A 99 -5.27 10.98 -3.99
C VAL A 99 -6.65 10.35 -3.94
N GLN A 100 -7.10 10.03 -2.73
CA GLN A 100 -8.46 9.56 -2.46
C GLN A 100 -9.17 10.51 -1.50
N GLN A 101 -10.46 10.73 -1.72
CA GLN A 101 -11.31 11.50 -0.82
C GLN A 101 -12.15 10.57 0.02
N VAL A 102 -11.89 10.53 1.33
CA VAL A 102 -12.55 9.62 2.26
C VAL A 102 -13.34 10.42 3.30
N ALA A 103 -14.53 9.92 3.66
CA ALA A 103 -15.30 10.49 4.76
C ALA A 103 -14.96 9.74 6.05
N LYS A 104 -14.40 10.42 7.05
CA LYS A 104 -14.15 9.79 8.36
C LYS A 104 -15.42 9.82 9.23
N PHE A 105 -15.79 8.66 9.79
CA PHE A 105 -16.75 8.52 10.91
C PHE A 105 -18.09 9.28 10.77
N ASN A 106 -18.86 9.03 9.71
CA ASN A 106 -20.17 9.65 9.47
C ASN A 106 -20.18 11.20 9.43
N ARG A 107 -19.02 11.82 9.20
CA ARG A 107 -18.94 13.26 8.95
C ARG A 107 -19.13 13.53 7.45
N THR A 108 -19.73 14.66 7.11
CA THR A 108 -19.87 15.13 5.72
C THR A 108 -18.58 15.73 5.16
N GLN A 109 -17.59 15.97 6.01
CA GLN A 109 -16.30 16.50 5.60
C GLN A 109 -15.46 15.39 4.96
N LEU A 110 -14.99 15.64 3.74
CA LEU A 110 -14.08 14.76 3.02
C LEU A 110 -12.65 15.15 3.36
N ASP A 111 -11.85 14.16 3.75
CA ASP A 111 -10.42 14.29 3.93
C ASP A 111 -9.73 13.79 2.66
N ASN A 112 -8.76 14.56 2.16
CA ASN A 112 -7.89 14.08 1.09
C ASN A 112 -6.78 13.25 1.70
N VAL A 113 -6.54 12.06 1.17
CA VAL A 113 -5.42 11.20 1.54
C VAL A 113 -4.56 10.98 0.30
N LYS A 114 -3.33 11.46 0.35
CA LYS A 114 -2.32 11.10 -0.65
C LYS A 114 -1.83 9.69 -0.33
N ILE A 115 -1.83 8.82 -1.33
CA ILE A 115 -1.41 7.43 -1.19
C ILE A 115 -0.25 7.20 -2.14
N PHE A 116 0.83 6.65 -1.59
CA PHE A 116 1.94 6.10 -2.35
C PHE A 116 1.85 4.59 -2.29
N LEU A 117 1.62 3.96 -3.43
CA LEU A 117 1.49 2.53 -3.58
C LEU A 117 2.74 1.97 -4.27
N ALA A 118 3.27 0.87 -3.75
CA ALA A 118 4.25 0.05 -4.43
C ALA A 118 3.73 -1.39 -4.54
N LEU A 119 3.57 -1.86 -5.76
CA LEU A 119 3.13 -3.21 -6.08
C LEU A 119 4.33 -4.08 -6.48
N TYR A 120 4.53 -5.18 -5.76
CA TYR A 120 5.55 -6.19 -6.04
C TYR A 120 4.89 -7.48 -6.49
N ARG A 121 4.99 -7.80 -7.78
CA ARG A 121 4.42 -9.04 -8.34
C ARG A 121 5.45 -10.16 -8.26
N LEU A 122 5.22 -11.18 -7.43
CA LEU A 122 6.21 -12.23 -7.17
C LEU A 122 6.34 -13.20 -8.35
N THR A 123 7.49 -13.32 -9.01
CA THR A 123 7.61 -14.17 -10.21
C THR A 123 7.32 -15.66 -10.00
N GLU A 124 7.63 -16.19 -8.83
CA GLU A 124 7.54 -17.63 -8.52
C GLU A 124 6.23 -18.03 -7.83
N LEU A 125 5.47 -17.06 -7.34
CA LEU A 125 4.24 -17.28 -6.57
C LEU A 125 3.09 -16.46 -7.14
N PRO A 126 1.85 -16.97 -7.13
CA PRO A 126 0.68 -16.27 -7.68
C PRO A 126 0.16 -15.18 -6.72
N HIS A 127 1.07 -14.40 -6.13
CA HIS A 127 0.75 -13.36 -5.17
C HIS A 127 1.33 -12.01 -5.60
N ASP A 128 0.61 -10.98 -5.22
CA ASP A 128 1.02 -9.59 -5.27
C ASP A 128 1.24 -9.10 -3.84
N ILE A 129 2.36 -8.42 -3.59
CA ILE A 129 2.59 -7.73 -2.32
C ILE A 129 2.33 -6.24 -2.56
N VAL A 130 1.36 -5.71 -1.84
CA VAL A 130 1.01 -4.29 -1.88
C VAL A 130 1.62 -3.60 -0.67
N PHE A 131 2.38 -2.54 -0.92
CA PHE A 131 2.77 -1.56 0.07
C PHE A 131 1.98 -0.28 -0.17
N ALA A 132 1.36 0.27 0.85
CA ALA A 132 0.66 1.56 0.80
C ALA A 132 1.13 2.46 1.95
N LEU A 133 1.56 3.68 1.61
CA LEU A 133 1.79 4.77 2.55
C LEU A 133 0.67 5.79 2.38
N ASN A 134 -0.14 5.95 3.42
CA ASN A 134 -1.23 6.91 3.47
C ASN A 134 -0.77 8.17 4.19
N VAL A 135 -0.91 9.31 3.53
CA VAL A 135 -0.55 10.65 4.03
C VAL A 135 -1.78 11.54 3.94
N PRO A 136 -2.52 11.73 5.05
CA PRO A 136 -3.58 12.73 5.12
C PRO A 136 -3.06 14.14 4.81
N LEU A 137 -3.80 14.90 4.00
CA LEU A 137 -3.44 16.26 3.55
C LEU A 137 -4.13 17.36 4.37
#